data_AF-A0A3P7LG71-F1
#
_entry.id   AF-A0A3P7LG71-F1
#
_cell.length_a   1.000
_cell.length_b   1.000
_cell.length_c   1.000
_cell.angle_alpha   90.00
_cell.angle_beta   90.00
_cell.angle_gamma   90.00
#
_symmetry.space_group_name_H-M   'P 1'
#
loop_
_entity.id
_entity.type
_entity.pdbx_description
1 polymer ?
#
loop_
_entity_poly.entity_id
_entity_poly.type
_entity_poly.pdbx_seq_one_letter_code
_entity_poly.pdbx_strand_id
1 'polypeptide(L)'
;MITISPLLATELDCCVIPLRDNLKLIQTTDFFYANVDDPYTMDCAAKAGTSVRGGQTVYNPWLLIGGVATSVLPDSEFIMPNQAEAESVLVLTKPLGTQLAVNGYGWMQDSTSVWKEKLAPCISIEDLKSLYKAATFSMARLNQNGKLWLCL
;
A
#
# COMPACT_ATOMS: atom_id res chain seq x y z
N MET A 1 -30.17 -16.01 -20.75
CA MET A 1 -30.49 -15.45 -19.42
C MET A 1 -29.26 -15.71 -18.54
N ILE A 2 -28.25 -14.85 -18.64
CA ILE A 2 -27.03 -14.95 -17.83
C ILE A 2 -27.34 -14.16 -16.56
N THR A 3 -27.59 -14.87 -15.46
CA THR A 3 -27.73 -14.29 -14.13
C THR A 3 -26.36 -13.80 -13.68
N ILE A 4 -26.02 -12.55 -14.00
CA ILE A 4 -24.87 -11.85 -13.44
C ILE A 4 -25.36 -11.14 -12.17
N SER A 5 -25.00 -11.66 -11.00
CA SER A 5 -24.80 -10.96 -9.70
C SER A 5 -24.73 -12.02 -8.58
N PRO A 6 -23.97 -11.85 -7.47
CA PRO A 6 -23.44 -10.60 -6.93
C PRO A 6 -22.03 -10.73 -6.29
N LEU A 7 -20.93 -10.29 -6.91
CA LEU A 7 -19.73 -9.85 -6.16
C LEU A 7 -18.64 -9.28 -7.08
N LEU A 8 -18.98 -8.44 -8.06
CA LEU A 8 -17.94 -7.57 -8.61
C LEU A 8 -17.72 -6.45 -7.58
N ALA A 9 -17.01 -6.77 -6.49
CA ALA A 9 -16.64 -5.79 -5.48
C ALA A 9 -15.55 -4.89 -6.06
N THR A 10 -15.95 -3.92 -6.87
CA THR A 10 -15.08 -2.84 -7.36
C THR A 10 -14.94 -1.70 -6.35
N GLU A 11 -15.61 -1.80 -5.19
CA GLU A 11 -15.64 -0.77 -4.14
C GLU A 11 -14.72 -1.05 -2.94
N LEU A 12 -13.88 -2.09 -3.02
CA LEU A 12 -12.99 -2.55 -1.95
C LEU A 12 -11.54 -2.65 -2.46
N ASP A 13 -10.55 -2.77 -1.56
CA ASP A 13 -9.11 -2.80 -1.89
C ASP A 13 -8.69 -3.92 -2.87
N CYS A 14 -9.57 -4.90 -3.08
CA CYS A 14 -9.34 -6.06 -3.93
C CYS A 14 -10.62 -6.48 -4.67
N CYS A 15 -10.52 -6.87 -5.94
CA CYS A 15 -11.63 -7.49 -6.66
C CYS A 15 -11.69 -8.99 -6.37
N VAL A 16 -12.89 -9.55 -6.18
CA VAL A 16 -13.12 -10.97 -5.90
C VAL A 16 -13.97 -11.56 -7.02
N ILE A 17 -13.42 -12.51 -7.78
CA ILE A 17 -14.09 -13.09 -8.95
C ILE A 17 -14.28 -14.60 -8.75
N PRO A 18 -15.51 -15.14 -8.81
CA PRO A 18 -15.73 -16.58 -8.68
C PRO A 18 -15.16 -17.35 -9.87
N LEU A 19 -14.47 -18.45 -9.58
CA LEU A 19 -13.95 -19.41 -10.55
C LEU A 19 -14.71 -20.76 -10.42
N ARG A 20 -14.30 -21.76 -11.21
CA ARG A 20 -14.78 -23.14 -11.07
C ARG A 20 -14.23 -23.77 -9.78
N ASP A 21 -14.82 -24.88 -9.37
CA ASP A 21 -14.35 -25.71 -8.24
C ASP A 21 -14.29 -24.99 -6.88
N ASN A 22 -15.23 -24.07 -6.65
CA ASN A 22 -15.35 -23.30 -5.40
C ASN A 22 -14.11 -22.45 -5.06
N LEU A 23 -13.36 -22.04 -6.10
CA LEU A 23 -12.23 -21.13 -5.98
C LEU A 23 -12.65 -19.70 -6.33
N LYS A 24 -11.95 -18.72 -5.75
CA LYS A 24 -12.09 -17.31 -6.09
C LYS A 24 -10.73 -16.72 -6.46
N LEU A 25 -10.75 -15.90 -7.50
CA LEU A 25 -9.63 -15.07 -7.91
C LEU A 25 -9.71 -13.74 -7.16
N ILE A 26 -8.66 -13.40 -6.42
CA ILE A 26 -8.52 -12.13 -5.72
C ILE A 26 -7.39 -11.35 -6.38
N GLN A 27 -7.67 -10.13 -6.80
CA GLN A 27 -6.68 -9.30 -7.48
C GLN A 27 -6.79 -7.84 -7.04
N THR A 28 -5.64 -7.19 -6.87
CA THR A 28 -5.53 -5.75 -6.61
C THR A 28 -4.43 -5.14 -7.47
N THR A 29 -4.55 -3.86 -7.76
CA THR A 29 -3.60 -3.09 -8.55
C THR A 29 -3.44 -1.70 -7.94
N ASP A 30 -2.20 -1.29 -7.72
CA ASP A 30 -1.88 0.03 -7.16
C ASP A 30 -0.66 0.62 -7.84
N PHE A 31 -0.68 1.95 -7.97
CA PHE A 31 0.42 2.75 -8.50
C PHE A 31 0.63 3.99 -7.63
N PHE A 32 1.88 4.34 -7.39
CA PHE A 32 2.27 5.55 -6.68
C PHE A 32 3.38 6.29 -7.44
N TYR A 33 3.45 7.61 -7.21
CA TYR A 33 4.57 8.42 -7.66
C TYR A 33 5.75 8.23 -6.73
N ALA A 34 6.94 8.08 -7.30
CA ALA A 34 8.16 7.93 -6.53
C ALA A 34 8.49 9.24 -5.79
N ASN A 35 8.16 9.31 -4.50
CA ASN A 35 8.53 10.41 -3.61
C ASN A 35 9.64 10.01 -2.60
N VAL A 36 10.17 8.79 -2.74
CA VAL A 36 11.22 8.24 -1.88
C VAL A 36 12.40 7.87 -2.76
N ASP A 37 13.56 8.41 -2.43
CA ASP A 37 14.79 8.30 -3.24
C ASP A 37 15.49 6.93 -3.16
N ASP A 38 14.98 5.98 -2.37
CA ASP A 38 15.61 4.67 -2.17
C ASP A 38 14.99 3.58 -3.09
N PRO A 39 15.70 3.13 -4.14
CA PRO A 39 15.18 2.20 -5.15
C PRO A 39 15.16 0.72 -4.73
N TYR A 40 15.46 0.37 -3.46
CA TYR A 40 15.58 -1.02 -3.00
C TYR A 40 14.24 -1.77 -2.80
N THR A 41 13.19 -1.44 -3.56
CA THR A 41 11.87 -2.11 -3.53
C THR A 41 11.93 -3.58 -3.98
N MET A 42 13.03 -4.02 -4.60
CA MET A 42 13.17 -5.34 -5.23
C MET A 42 13.18 -6.54 -4.25
N ASP A 43 13.27 -6.32 -2.94
CA ASP A 43 13.24 -7.40 -1.93
C ASP A 43 11.85 -7.68 -1.34
N CYS A 44 10.84 -6.84 -1.61
CA CYS A 44 9.51 -6.99 -1.02
C CYS A 44 8.73 -8.20 -1.57
N ALA A 45 8.88 -8.54 -2.85
CA ALA A 45 8.22 -9.71 -3.45
C ALA A 45 8.77 -11.02 -2.87
N ALA A 46 10.10 -11.12 -2.75
CA ALA A 46 10.76 -12.28 -2.16
C ALA A 46 10.40 -12.44 -0.67
N LYS A 47 10.46 -11.35 0.11
CA LYS A 47 9.95 -11.32 1.49
C LYS A 47 8.50 -11.73 1.61
N ALA A 48 7.69 -11.44 0.58
CA ALA A 48 6.30 -11.82 0.54
C ALA A 48 6.05 -13.30 0.19
N GLY A 49 7.10 -14.06 -0.14
CA GLY A 49 7.01 -15.44 -0.62
C GLY A 49 6.48 -15.56 -2.06
N THR A 50 6.55 -14.49 -2.84
CA THR A 50 6.08 -14.46 -4.23
C THR A 50 7.18 -14.01 -5.19
N SER A 51 6.90 -14.09 -6.49
CA SER A 51 7.83 -13.70 -7.57
C SER A 51 7.10 -12.84 -8.60
N VAL A 52 7.81 -11.84 -9.13
CA VAL A 52 7.30 -11.02 -10.23
C VAL A 52 7.45 -11.82 -11.52
N ARG A 53 6.33 -12.23 -12.12
CA ARG A 53 6.32 -13.06 -13.34
C ARG A 53 6.21 -12.28 -14.65
N GLY A 54 5.90 -10.99 -14.56
CA GLY A 54 5.73 -10.12 -15.71
C GLY A 54 5.46 -8.68 -15.28
N GLY A 55 5.48 -7.78 -16.24
CA GLY A 55 5.24 -6.36 -16.04
C GLY A 55 5.31 -5.60 -17.36
N GLN A 56 4.93 -4.33 -17.32
CA GLN A 56 4.99 -3.44 -18.46
C GLN A 56 5.82 -2.22 -18.08
N THR A 57 6.69 -1.78 -18.99
CA THR A 57 7.47 -0.54 -18.83
C THR A 57 7.17 0.37 -20.00
N VAL A 58 6.69 1.58 -19.72
CA VAL A 58 6.33 2.59 -20.72
C VAL A 58 7.02 3.89 -20.38
N TYR A 59 7.47 4.62 -21.41
CA TYR A 59 7.97 5.98 -21.23
C TYR A 59 6.84 6.90 -20.77
N ASN A 60 7.02 7.51 -19.61
CA ASN A 60 6.10 8.49 -19.04
C ASN A 60 6.93 9.68 -18.50
N PRO A 61 6.50 10.94 -18.69
CA PRO A 61 7.18 12.09 -18.10
C PRO A 61 7.28 12.03 -16.57
N TRP A 62 6.38 11.29 -15.92
CA TRP A 62 6.37 11.08 -14.47
C TRP A 62 6.65 9.61 -14.12
N LEU A 63 7.53 9.39 -13.14
CA LEU A 63 7.86 8.04 -12.68
C LEU A 63 6.69 7.47 -11.87
N LEU A 64 6.02 6.47 -12.45
CA LEU A 64 4.98 5.67 -11.81
C LEU A 64 5.56 4.30 -11.46
N ILE A 65 5.43 3.92 -10.19
CA ILE A 65 5.81 2.60 -9.70
C ILE A 65 4.55 1.93 -9.18
N GLY A 66 4.33 0.68 -9.59
CA GLY A 66 3.16 -0.07 -9.16
C GLY A 66 3.23 -1.49 -9.65
N GLY A 67 2.14 -2.22 -9.41
CA GLY A 67 2.07 -3.62 -9.78
C GLY A 67 0.71 -4.22 -9.51
N VAL A 68 0.59 -5.49 -9.89
CA VAL A 68 -0.61 -6.28 -9.69
C VAL A 68 -0.26 -7.45 -8.78
N ALA A 69 -1.06 -7.63 -7.73
CA ALA A 69 -1.01 -8.84 -6.91
C ALA A 69 -2.25 -9.69 -7.20
N THR A 70 -2.05 -10.99 -7.40
CA THR A 70 -3.12 -11.93 -7.75
C THR A 70 -2.97 -13.20 -6.93
N SER A 71 -4.09 -13.71 -6.41
CA SER A 71 -4.17 -14.95 -5.66
C SER A 71 -5.42 -15.74 -6.04
N VAL A 72 -5.37 -17.06 -5.91
CA VAL A 72 -6.53 -17.96 -6.10
C VAL A 72 -6.71 -18.77 -4.84
N LEU A 73 -7.83 -18.56 -4.15
CA LEU A 73 -8.07 -19.08 -2.81
C LEU A 73 -9.53 -19.59 -2.68
N PRO A 74 -9.80 -20.56 -1.80
CA PRO A 74 -11.17 -20.91 -1.40
C PRO A 74 -11.74 -19.87 -0.41
N ASP A 75 -13.05 -19.92 -0.18
CA ASP A 75 -13.78 -19.04 0.75
C ASP A 75 -13.29 -19.07 2.20
N SER A 76 -12.61 -20.13 2.61
CA SER A 76 -12.06 -20.28 3.96
C SER A 76 -10.76 -19.53 4.20
N GLU A 77 -10.11 -19.02 3.15
CA GLU A 77 -8.76 -18.44 3.21
C GLU A 77 -8.73 -16.91 3.08
N PHE A 78 -9.88 -16.26 2.98
CA PHE A 78 -9.97 -14.79 2.96
C PHE A 78 -11.19 -14.30 3.75
N ILE A 79 -11.13 -13.02 4.17
CA ILE A 79 -12.18 -12.36 4.94
C ILE A 79 -12.79 -11.25 4.09
N MET A 80 -14.12 -11.21 4.02
CA MET A 80 -14.85 -10.14 3.33
C MET A 80 -14.91 -8.88 4.22
N PRO A 81 -14.54 -7.70 3.71
CA PRO A 81 -14.47 -6.46 4.51
C PRO A 81 -15.85 -5.78 4.66
N ASN A 82 -16.91 -6.57 4.87
CA ASN A 82 -18.29 -6.10 5.00
C ASN A 82 -19.01 -6.68 6.23
N GLN A 83 -18.25 -7.26 7.16
CA GLN A 83 -18.76 -7.97 8.33
C GLN A 83 -18.61 -7.17 9.63
N ALA A 84 -18.44 -5.84 9.54
CA ALA A 84 -18.34 -5.00 10.73
C ALA A 84 -19.71 -4.83 11.40
N GLU A 85 -19.77 -5.05 12.70
CA GLU A 85 -20.99 -4.93 13.52
C GLU A 85 -20.88 -3.77 14.51
N ALA A 86 -22.02 -3.30 15.03
CA ALA A 86 -22.01 -2.40 16.19
C ALA A 86 -21.23 -3.05 17.34
N GLU A 87 -20.50 -2.25 18.12
CA GLU A 87 -19.53 -2.70 19.15
C GLU A 87 -18.18 -3.24 18.63
N SER A 88 -17.95 -3.27 17.31
CA SER A 88 -16.62 -3.60 16.76
C SER A 88 -15.58 -2.52 17.12
N VAL A 89 -14.34 -2.95 17.37
CA VAL A 89 -13.20 -2.05 17.64
C VAL A 89 -12.36 -1.83 16.38
N LEU A 90 -11.90 -0.59 16.16
CA LEU A 90 -10.97 -0.27 15.08
C LEU A 90 -9.53 -0.47 15.56
N VAL A 91 -8.76 -1.30 14.84
CA VAL A 91 -7.33 -1.52 15.11
C VAL A 91 -6.50 -1.00 13.95
N LEU A 92 -5.58 -0.09 14.23
CA LEU A 92 -4.64 0.44 13.26
C LEU A 92 -3.27 -0.22 13.45
N THR A 93 -2.73 -0.85 12.40
CA THR A 93 -1.48 -1.62 12.48
C THR A 93 -0.23 -0.80 12.12
N LYS A 94 -0.39 0.36 11.48
CA LYS A 94 0.69 1.28 11.08
C LYS A 94 0.39 2.71 11.52
N PRO A 95 1.39 3.50 11.97
CA PRO A 95 1.17 4.89 12.33
C PRO A 95 0.81 5.74 11.12
N LEU A 96 0.02 6.80 11.35
CA LEU A 96 -0.31 7.81 10.34
C LEU A 96 0.82 8.85 10.19
N GLY A 97 0.73 9.67 9.14
CA GLY A 97 1.61 10.84 8.97
C GLY A 97 2.81 10.66 8.03
N THR A 98 2.86 9.55 7.26
CA THR A 98 3.91 9.29 6.28
C THR A 98 4.03 10.40 5.22
N GLN A 99 2.90 10.95 4.75
CA GLN A 99 2.87 12.06 3.80
C GLN A 99 3.62 13.30 4.31
N LEU A 100 3.44 13.64 5.59
CA LEU A 100 4.10 14.80 6.19
C LEU A 100 5.60 14.58 6.30
N ALA A 101 6.01 13.37 6.68
CA ALA A 101 7.42 12.99 6.76
C ALA A 101 8.12 13.10 5.40
N VAL A 102 7.50 12.56 4.34
CA VAL A 102 8.03 12.59 2.97
C VAL A 102 8.05 14.01 2.40
N ASN A 103 6.94 14.75 2.51
CA ASN A 103 6.87 16.12 2.03
C ASN A 103 7.84 17.04 2.77
N GLY A 104 7.92 16.92 4.10
CA GLY A 104 8.85 17.70 4.92
C GLY A 104 10.30 17.46 4.51
N TYR A 105 10.67 16.20 4.27
CA TYR A 105 12.00 15.84 3.77
C TYR A 105 12.29 16.43 2.39
N GLY A 106 11.33 16.36 1.46
CA GLY A 106 11.47 17.00 0.14
C GLY A 106 11.65 18.52 0.24
N TRP A 107 10.82 19.20 1.04
CA TRP A 107 10.93 20.65 1.26
C TRP A 107 12.25 21.08 1.89
N MET A 108 12.82 20.24 2.75
CA MET A 108 14.16 20.43 3.32
C MET A 108 15.25 20.29 2.24
N GLN A 109 15.20 19.25 1.41
CA GLN A 109 16.17 19.05 0.32
C GLN A 109 16.16 20.24 -0.66
N ASP A 110 14.97 20.66 -1.10
CA ASP A 110 14.78 21.76 -2.04
C ASP A 110 14.96 23.15 -1.40
N SER A 111 15.21 23.22 -0.09
CA SER A 111 15.38 24.48 0.66
C SER A 111 14.27 25.51 0.41
N THR A 112 13.04 25.01 0.31
CA THR A 112 11.83 25.79 0.00
C THR A 112 11.53 26.86 1.05
N SER A 113 10.70 27.85 0.71
CA SER A 113 10.20 28.85 1.67
C SER A 113 9.42 28.18 2.81
N VAL A 114 8.64 27.13 2.50
CA VAL A 114 7.87 26.36 3.49
C VAL A 114 8.79 25.73 4.53
N TRP A 115 9.91 25.14 4.11
CA TRP A 115 10.91 24.61 5.05
C TRP A 115 11.46 25.72 5.96
N LYS A 116 11.96 26.82 5.37
CA LYS A 116 12.64 27.89 6.11
C LYS A 116 11.72 28.63 7.10
N GLU A 117 10.49 28.91 6.69
CA GLU A 117 9.57 29.74 7.47
C GLU A 117 8.72 28.94 8.46
N LYS A 118 8.36 27.69 8.13
CA LYS A 118 7.38 26.92 8.93
C LYS A 118 7.95 25.71 9.65
N LEU A 119 8.87 24.96 9.03
CA LEU A 119 9.34 23.68 9.57
C LEU A 119 10.66 23.79 10.32
N ALA A 120 11.63 24.53 9.78
CA ALA A 120 12.94 24.72 10.41
C ALA A 120 12.87 25.24 11.86
N PRO A 121 11.90 26.10 12.26
CA PRO A 121 11.74 26.49 13.66
C PRO A 121 11.17 25.40 14.57
N CYS A 122 10.47 24.40 14.01
CA CYS A 122 9.69 23.41 14.76
C CYS A 122 10.37 22.05 14.88
N ILE A 123 11.24 21.68 13.94
CA ILE A 123 11.88 20.36 13.90
C ILE A 123 13.33 20.47 13.46
N SER A 124 14.22 19.72 14.12
CA SER A 124 15.61 19.63 13.72
C SER A 124 15.77 18.81 12.43
N ILE A 125 16.84 19.07 11.67
CA ILE A 125 17.15 18.28 10.46
C ILE A 125 17.34 16.80 10.80
N GLU A 126 17.94 16.50 11.95
CA GLU A 126 18.20 15.12 12.37
C GLU A 126 16.90 14.38 12.70
N ASP A 127 15.99 15.03 13.43
CA ASP A 127 14.67 14.47 13.75
C ASP A 127 13.84 14.26 12.49
N LEU A 128 13.89 15.19 11.54
CA LEU A 128 13.18 15.06 10.26
C LEU A 128 13.73 13.89 9.43
N LYS A 129 15.06 13.71 9.38
CA LYS A 129 15.69 12.55 8.72
C LYS A 129 15.29 11.24 9.40
N SER A 130 15.26 11.21 10.73
CA SER A 130 14.81 10.05 11.50
C SER A 130 13.34 9.74 11.23
N LEU A 131 12.49 10.76 11.19
CA LEU A 131 11.06 10.64 10.86
C LEU A 131 10.85 10.12 9.44
N TYR A 132 11.58 10.66 8.46
CA TYR A 132 11.55 10.18 7.08
C TYR A 132 11.94 8.70 7.00
N LYS A 133 13.03 8.30 7.67
CA LYS A 133 13.48 6.91 7.75
C LYS A 133 12.44 6.00 8.42
N ALA A 134 11.81 6.45 9.50
CA ALA A 134 10.73 5.70 10.15
C ALA A 134 9.51 5.53 9.24
N ALA A 135 9.14 6.57 8.48
CA ALA A 135 8.06 6.52 7.52
C ALA A 135 8.37 5.56 6.36
N THR A 136 9.58 5.61 5.79
CA THR A 136 9.98 4.69 4.71
C THR A 136 10.00 3.24 5.17
N PHE A 137 10.49 2.94 6.38
CA PHE A 137 10.41 1.60 6.95
C PHE A 137 8.97 1.14 7.20
N SER A 138 8.11 2.02 7.72
CA SER A 138 6.70 1.70 7.93
C SER A 138 5.98 1.39 6.62
N MET A 139 6.26 2.14 5.56
CA MET A 139 5.70 1.91 4.21
C MET A 139 6.24 0.61 3.61
N ALA A 140 7.54 0.34 3.70
CA ALA A 140 8.17 -0.86 3.18
C ALA A 140 7.79 -2.15 3.94
N ARG A 141 7.32 -2.05 5.20
CA ARG A 141 6.88 -3.19 6.00
C ARG A 141 5.62 -3.82 5.41
N LEU A 142 5.69 -5.10 5.04
CA LEU A 142 4.54 -5.84 4.54
C LEU A 142 3.51 -6.10 5.65
N ASN A 143 2.23 -6.08 5.30
CA ASN A 143 1.13 -6.40 6.23
C ASN A 143 0.88 -7.93 6.36
N GLN A 144 1.89 -8.78 6.10
CA GLN A 144 1.69 -10.23 6.05
C GLN A 144 1.26 -10.86 7.37
N ASN A 145 1.80 -10.38 8.49
CA ASN A 145 1.41 -10.89 9.81
C ASN A 145 0.02 -10.39 10.24
N GLY A 146 -0.49 -9.35 9.57
CA GLY A 146 -1.86 -8.85 9.74
C GLY A 146 -2.88 -9.55 8.84
N LYS A 147 -2.46 -10.50 7.98
CA LYS A 147 -3.34 -11.26 7.05
C LYS A 147 -4.48 -12.01 7.74
N LEU A 148 -4.37 -12.24 9.05
CA LEU A 148 -5.47 -12.83 9.82
C LEU A 148 -6.68 -11.89 9.94
N TRP A 149 -6.55 -10.61 9.56
CA TRP A 149 -7.57 -9.61 9.91
C TRP A 149 -8.21 -8.85 8.74
N LEU A 150 -7.58 -8.59 7.59
CA LEU A 150 -8.29 -7.95 6.46
C LEU A 150 -7.60 -8.13 5.08
N CYS A 151 -8.41 -8.22 4.00
CA CYS A 151 -8.06 -7.66 2.69
C CYS A 151 -8.08 -6.12 2.88
N LEU A 152 -6.91 -5.53 3.19
CA LEU A 152 -6.61 -4.09 3.19
C LEU A 152 -5.24 -3.92 2.54
#